data_AF-A0A8T6EQE8-F1
#
_entry.id   AF-A0A8T6EQE8-F1
#
_cell.length_a   1.000
_cell.length_b   1.000
_cell.length_c   1.000
_cell.angle_alpha   90.00
_cell.angle_beta   90.00
_cell.angle_gamma   90.00
#
_symmetry.space_group_name_H-M   'P 1'
#
loop_
_entity.id
_entity.type
_entity.pdbx_description
1 polymer ?
#
loop_
_entity_poly.entity_id
_entity_poly.type
_entity_poly.pdbx_seq_one_letter_code
_entity_poly.pdbx_strand_id
1 'polypeptide(L)'
;MEWLVLVLFAALAALLIGFPPRRTPAGPDAEPPPLRALREARARLLAELRELDAAAASGRISAAERLSGRRALGPRLRELTETLRAEGDDVRARA
;
A
#
# COMPACT_ATOMS: atom_id res chain seq x y z
N MET A 1 -0.50 -9.15 -28.83
CA MET A 1 -1.69 -8.77 -28.05
C MET A 1 -1.36 -8.34 -26.61
N GLU A 2 -0.07 -8.22 -26.24
CA GLU A 2 0.38 -7.92 -24.86
C GLU A 2 0.28 -6.44 -24.46
N TRP A 3 0.26 -5.52 -25.43
CA TRP A 3 0.16 -4.07 -25.18
C TRP A 3 -1.17 -3.62 -24.57
N LEU A 4 -2.24 -4.40 -24.80
CA LEU A 4 -3.57 -4.14 -24.24
C LEU A 4 -3.56 -4.21 -22.71
N VAL A 5 -2.78 -5.13 -22.13
CA VAL A 5 -2.67 -5.28 -20.67
C VAL A 5 -1.95 -4.08 -20.05
N LEU A 6 -0.89 -3.59 -20.71
CA LEU A 6 -0.13 -2.43 -20.26
C LEU A 6 -0.96 -1.14 -20.29
N VAL A 7 -1.75 -0.94 -21.35
CA VAL A 7 -2.66 0.21 -21.45
C VAL A 7 -3.76 0.12 -20.39
N LEU A 8 -4.30 -1.08 -20.13
CA LEU A 8 -5.30 -1.28 -19.08
C LEU A 8 -4.72 -0.96 -17.69
N PHE A 9 -3.49 -1.40 -17.42
CA PHE A 9 -2.82 -1.16 -16.14
C PHE A 9 -2.46 0.31 -15.95
N ALA A 10 -1.98 0.98 -17.00
CA ALA A 10 -1.71 2.41 -16.99
C ALA A 10 -2.98 3.23 -16.78
N ALA A 11 -4.10 2.85 -17.41
CA ALA A 11 -5.39 3.50 -17.21
C ALA A 11 -5.92 3.32 -15.77
N LEU A 12 -5.77 2.12 -15.20
CA LEU A 12 -6.16 1.84 -13.81
C LEU A 12 -5.32 2.64 -12.81
N ALA A 13 -4.01 2.72 -13.04
CA ALA A 13 -3.10 3.55 -12.25
C ALA A 13 -3.44 5.04 -12.35
N ALA A 14 -3.72 5.54 -13.57
CA ALA A 14 -4.15 6.91 -13.78
C ALA A 14 -5.48 7.21 -13.07
N LEU A 15 -6.42 6.26 -13.03
CA LEU A 15 -7.67 6.39 -12.26
C LEU A 15 -7.40 6.49 -10.76
N LEU A 16 -6.53 5.65 -10.22
CA LEU A 16 -6.18 5.65 -8.78
C LEU A 16 -5.41 6.91 -8.34
N ILE A 17 -4.66 7.53 -9.25
CA ILE A 17 -3.91 8.77 -9.01
C ILE A 17 -4.82 9.99 -9.18
N GLY A 18 -5.64 10.03 -10.24
CA GLY A 18 -6.51 11.18 -10.57
C GLY A 18 -7.80 11.23 -9.74
N PHE A 19 -8.26 10.09 -9.24
CA PHE A 19 -9.38 9.95 -8.32
C PHE A 19 -8.88 9.30 -7.02
N PRO A 20 -8.10 10.03 -6.18
CA PRO A 20 -7.86 9.56 -4.83
C PRO A 20 -9.25 9.40 -4.20
N PRO A 21 -9.59 8.23 -3.62
CA PRO A 21 -10.87 8.07 -2.95
C PRO A 21 -10.96 9.19 -1.94
N ARG A 22 -11.90 10.11 -2.17
CA ARG A 22 -12.18 11.21 -1.25
C ARG A 22 -12.38 10.53 0.08
N ARG A 23 -11.46 10.76 1.03
CA ARG A 23 -11.64 10.37 2.42
C ARG A 23 -12.95 11.01 2.83
N THR A 24 -14.05 10.25 2.78
CA THR A 24 -15.27 10.63 3.47
C THR A 24 -14.81 10.87 4.90
N PRO A 25 -14.98 12.08 5.47
CA PRO A 25 -14.67 12.29 6.87
C PRO A 25 -15.48 11.25 7.62
N ALA A 26 -14.79 10.24 8.14
CA ALA A 26 -15.40 9.24 8.96
C ALA A 26 -16.00 10.03 10.11
N GLY A 27 -17.33 10.01 10.23
CA GLY A 27 -18.00 10.67 11.34
C GLY A 27 -17.43 10.15 12.66
N PRO A 28 -17.67 10.85 13.77
CA PRO A 28 -17.16 10.46 15.10
C PRO A 28 -17.53 9.03 15.54
N ASP A 29 -18.42 8.35 14.80
CA ASP A 29 -18.92 6.99 15.05
C ASP A 29 -18.35 5.91 14.11
N ALA A 30 -17.32 6.22 13.31
CA ALA A 30 -16.68 5.20 12.48
C ALA A 30 -15.91 4.20 13.36
N GLU A 31 -16.46 3.00 13.50
CA GLU A 31 -15.84 1.91 14.25
C GLU A 31 -14.42 1.65 13.71
N PRO A 32 -13.38 1.71 14.55
CA PRO A 32 -12.01 1.50 14.09
C PRO A 32 -11.90 0.11 13.46
N PRO A 33 -11.20 -0.03 12.32
CA PRO A 33 -11.05 -1.32 11.66
C PRO A 33 -10.41 -2.33 12.63
N PRO A 34 -10.88 -3.58 12.65
CA PRO A 34 -10.35 -4.57 13.58
C PRO A 34 -8.86 -4.76 13.38
N LEU A 35 -8.11 -4.95 14.48
CA LEU A 35 -6.65 -5.21 14.49
C LEU A 35 -6.19 -6.19 13.42
N ARG A 36 -6.98 -7.26 13.19
CA ARG A 36 -6.73 -8.25 12.15
C ARG A 36 -6.69 -7.62 10.74
N ALA A 37 -7.63 -6.75 10.42
CA ALA A 37 -7.68 -6.06 9.13
C ALA A 37 -6.48 -5.13 8.95
N LEU A 38 -6.05 -4.44 10.01
CA LEU A 38 -4.84 -3.62 9.99
C LEU A 38 -3.58 -4.47 9.74
N ARG A 39 -3.44 -5.62 10.42
CA ARG A 39 -2.31 -6.54 10.17
C ARG A 39 -2.31 -7.11 8.75
N GLU A 40 -3.48 -7.49 8.24
CA GLU A 40 -3.62 -7.97 6.86
C GLU A 40 -3.26 -6.86 5.84
N ALA A 41 -3.67 -5.62 6.09
CA ALA A 41 -3.30 -4.48 5.26
C ALA A 41 -1.78 -4.22 5.30
N ARG A 42 -1.12 -4.35 6.46
CA ARG A 42 0.35 -4.28 6.59
C ARG A 42 1.01 -5.36 5.73
N ALA A 43 0.54 -6.60 5.83
CA ALA A 43 1.10 -7.73 5.10
C ALA A 43 0.98 -7.54 3.58
N ARG A 44 -0.17 -7.01 3.11
CA ARG A 44 -0.38 -6.68 1.69
C ARG A 44 0.59 -5.61 1.19
N LEU A 45 0.74 -4.50 1.92
CA LEU A 45 1.68 -3.44 1.55
C LEU A 45 3.14 -3.92 1.54
N LEU A 46 3.52 -4.81 2.46
CA LEU A 46 4.85 -5.43 2.47
C LEU A 46 5.04 -6.39 1.28
N ALA A 47 3.99 -7.11 0.88
CA ALA A 47 4.03 -7.96 -0.31
C ALA A 47 4.19 -7.13 -1.58
N GLU A 48 3.46 -6.02 -1.71
CA GLU A 48 3.61 -5.07 -2.84
C GLU A 48 5.03 -4.49 -2.93
N LEU A 49 5.63 -4.12 -1.79
CA LEU A 49 7.04 -3.67 -1.76
C LEU A 49 8.01 -4.75 -2.25
N ARG A 50 7.81 -6.01 -1.83
CA ARG A 50 8.63 -7.14 -2.28
C ARG A 50 8.46 -7.41 -3.76
N GLU A 51 7.24 -7.28 -4.29
CA GLU A 51 6.97 -7.45 -5.71
C GLU A 51 7.65 -6.36 -6.56
N LEU A 52 7.63 -5.11 -6.09
CA LEU A 52 8.40 -4.01 -6.70
C LEU A 52 9.90 -4.29 -6.73
N ASP A 53 10.47 -4.76 -5.63
CA ASP A 53 11.89 -5.12 -5.57
C ASP A 53 12.21 -6.32 -6.48
N ALA A 54 11.33 -7.33 -6.53
CA ALA A 54 11.48 -8.47 -7.43
C ALA A 54 11.35 -8.07 -8.91
N ALA A 55 10.43 -7.17 -9.25
CA ALA A 55 10.26 -6.64 -10.60
C ALA A 55 11.49 -5.84 -11.05
N ALA A 56 12.07 -5.05 -10.15
CA ALA A 56 13.30 -4.32 -10.43
C ALA A 56 14.49 -5.27 -10.60
N ALA A 57 14.61 -6.29 -9.73
CA ALA A 57 15.66 -7.30 -9.82
C ALA A 57 15.57 -8.13 -11.11
N SER A 58 14.36 -8.41 -11.60
CA SER A 58 14.13 -9.09 -12.88
C SER A 58 14.24 -8.17 -14.09
N GLY A 59 14.53 -6.88 -13.91
CA GLY A 59 14.60 -5.89 -15.00
C GLY A 59 13.25 -5.57 -15.66
N ARG A 60 12.12 -5.94 -15.06
CA ARG A 60 10.76 -5.66 -15.57
C ARG A 60 10.37 -4.19 -15.39
N ILE A 61 11.00 -3.52 -14.43
CA ILE A 61 10.82 -2.09 -14.17
C ILE A 61 12.19 -1.43 -14.01
N SER A 62 12.26 -0.16 -14.35
CA SER A 62 13.43 0.69 -14.17
C SER A 62 13.67 1.06 -12.70
N ALA A 63 14.89 1.52 -12.41
CA ALA A 63 15.23 2.05 -11.08
C ALA A 63 14.37 3.28 -10.69
N ALA A 64 13.96 4.09 -11.68
CA ALA A 64 13.10 5.24 -11.46
C ALA A 64 11.67 4.81 -11.06
N GLU A 65 11.12 3.80 -11.73
CA GLU A 65 9.81 3.22 -11.38
C GLU A 65 9.83 2.57 -10.00
N ARG A 66 10.91 1.84 -9.67
CA ARG A 66 11.12 1.28 -8.32
C ARG A 66 11.10 2.38 -7.25
N LEU A 67 11.83 3.48 -7.47
CA LEU A 67 11.90 4.60 -6.54
C LEU A 67 10.56 5.31 -6.39
N SER A 68 9.84 5.50 -7.49
CA SER A 68 8.49 6.07 -7.51
C SER A 68 7.52 5.20 -6.71
N GLY A 69 7.52 3.88 -6.95
CA GLY A 69 6.70 2.92 -6.20
C GLY A 69 6.99 2.93 -4.70
N ARG A 70 8.26 2.98 -4.30
CA ARG A 70 8.64 3.10 -2.87
C ARG A 70 8.16 4.40 -2.23
N ARG A 71 8.21 5.52 -2.97
CA ARG A 71 7.71 6.82 -2.46
C ARG A 71 6.19 6.83 -2.30
N ALA A 72 5.46 6.13 -3.18
CA ALA A 72 4.02 6.01 -3.07
C ALA A 72 3.58 5.13 -1.88
N LEU A 73 4.29 4.02 -1.62
CA LEU A 73 3.93 3.06 -0.57
C LEU A 73 4.45 3.44 0.83
N GLY A 74 5.58 4.15 0.92
CA GLY A 74 6.24 4.49 2.19
C GLY A 74 5.33 5.21 3.21
N PRO A 75 4.64 6.30 2.84
CA PRO A 75 3.74 7.02 3.76
C PRO A 75 2.60 6.14 4.28
N ARG A 76 1.99 5.32 3.41
CA ARG A 76 0.89 4.42 3.78
C ARG A 76 1.35 3.35 4.77
N LEU A 77 2.53 2.77 4.55
CA LEU A 77 3.12 1.78 5.46
C LEU A 77 3.42 2.40 6.83
N ARG A 78 3.90 3.66 6.84
CA ARG A 78 4.16 4.41 8.07
C ARG A 78 2.87 4.67 8.85
N GLU A 79 1.86 5.27 8.21
CA GLU A 79 0.55 5.52 8.81
C GLU A 79 -0.01 4.25 9.46
N LEU A 80 -0.01 3.14 8.72
CA LEU A 80 -0.57 1.89 9.17
C LEU A 80 0.24 1.23 10.31
N THR A 81 1.57 1.42 10.32
CA THR A 81 2.42 0.97 11.43
C THR A 81 2.17 1.81 12.68
N GLU A 82 1.99 3.12 12.55
CA GLU A 82 1.64 3.98 13.68
C GLU A 82 0.24 3.67 14.23
N THR A 83 -0.74 3.36 13.36
CA THR A 83 -2.06 2.89 13.81
C THR A 83 -1.92 1.58 14.59
N LEU A 84 -1.21 0.58 14.06
CA LEU A 84 -0.98 -0.68 14.78
C LEU A 84 -0.28 -0.48 16.13
N ARG A 85 0.65 0.49 16.21
CA ARG A 85 1.32 0.87 17.46
C ARG A 85 0.36 1.51 18.46
N ALA A 86 -0.46 2.45 18.02
CA ALA A 86 -1.46 3.12 18.87
C ALA A 86 -2.45 2.11 19.46
N GLU A 87 -2.79 1.08 18.69
CA GLU A 87 -3.67 -0.02 19.06
C GLU A 87 -3.00 -1.10 19.95
N GLY A 88 -1.72 -0.93 20.31
CA GLY A 88 -1.01 -1.80 21.25
C GLY A 88 -0.42 -3.09 20.66
N ASP A 89 -0.30 -3.21 19.33
CA ASP A 89 0.24 -4.42 18.68
C ASP A 89 1.74 -4.62 18.99
N ASP A 90 2.49 -3.54 19.21
CA ASP A 90 3.93 -3.58 19.52
C ASP A 90 4.23 -4.21 20.91
N VAL A 91 3.25 -4.31 21.81
CA VAL A 91 3.44 -4.83 23.18
C VAL A 91 3.30 -6.35 23.25
N ARG A 92 2.52 -6.98 22.36
CA ARG A 92 2.28 -8.44 22.40
C ARG A 92 3.28 -9.28 21.61
N ALA A 93 4.08 -8.70 20.72
CA ALA A 93 5.11 -9.45 19.99
C ALA A 93 6.37 -9.79 20.85
N ARG A 94 6.44 -9.28 22.09
CA ARG A 94 7.53 -9.51 23.05
C ARG A 94 7.13 -10.31 24.30
N ALA A 95 5.88 -10.77 24.39
CA ALA A 95 5.39 -11.63 25.46
C ALA A 95 5.18 -13.05 24.93
#